data_AF-A0A951J7G7-F1
#
_entry.id   AF-A0A951J7G7-F1
#
_cell.length_a   1.000
_cell.length_b   1.000
_cell.length_c   1.000
_cell.angle_alpha   90.00
_cell.angle_beta   90.00
_cell.angle_gamma   90.00
#
_symmetry.space_group_name_H-M   'P 1'
#
loop_
_entity.id
_entity.type
_entity.pdbx_description
1 polymer ?
#
loop_
_entity_poly.entity_id
_entity_poly.type
_entity_poly.pdbx_seq_one_letter_code
_entity_poly.pdbx_strand_id
1 'polypeptide(L)'
;MKKFIISAFLTVLMCGFTSCSDEPKSTDESNDINTEKLQSKDINDQITNFKKALKWINLPENQPTAEERLVLGSELSDGNKERLYAPAKELIYASGMDDATFLALTNHERDKVINLGFKVYVSLINNN
;
A
#
# COMPACT_ATOMS: atom_id res chain seq x y z
N MET A 1 -18.11 27.28 55.29
CA MET A 1 -16.67 27.09 55.64
C MET A 1 -16.35 25.62 55.45
N LYS A 2 -15.66 25.25 54.35
CA LYS A 2 -14.30 24.62 54.34
C LYS A 2 -14.20 23.43 55.31
N LYS A 3 -14.04 22.18 54.85
CA LYS A 3 -12.78 21.53 54.41
C LYS A 3 -13.12 20.22 53.64
N PHE A 4 -12.68 20.00 52.39
CA PHE A 4 -11.43 19.34 51.95
C PHE A 4 -11.19 17.96 52.60
N ILE A 5 -11.60 16.86 51.94
CA ILE A 5 -10.85 15.92 51.06
C ILE A 5 -9.59 15.31 51.73
N ILE A 6 -9.50 13.96 51.68
CA ILE A 6 -8.37 13.12 51.21
C ILE A 6 -8.19 11.87 52.09
N SER A 7 -8.07 10.72 51.42
CA SER A 7 -7.35 9.51 51.79
C SER A 7 -8.17 8.29 52.25
N ALA A 8 -8.39 7.36 51.32
CA ALA A 8 -7.87 6.00 51.46
C ALA A 8 -7.93 5.34 50.07
N PHE A 9 -6.78 5.24 49.43
CA PHE A 9 -6.58 4.45 48.22
C PHE A 9 -6.46 2.97 48.60
N LEU A 10 -7.02 2.14 47.71
CA LEU A 10 -6.50 0.84 47.32
C LEU A 10 -6.88 -0.38 48.17
N THR A 11 -8.02 -0.97 47.81
CA THR A 11 -8.28 -2.42 47.89
C THR A 11 -9.12 -2.78 46.65
N VAL A 12 -8.55 -3.46 45.65
CA VAL A 12 -8.41 -4.93 45.53
C VAL A 12 -9.59 -5.54 44.75
N LEU A 13 -9.19 -6.34 43.75
CA LEU A 13 -9.89 -7.48 43.14
C LEU A 13 -11.02 -7.25 42.11
N MET A 14 -10.66 -7.55 40.86
CA MET A 14 -11.33 -8.45 39.92
C MET A 14 -12.75 -8.93 40.28
N CYS A 15 -13.70 -8.71 39.36
CA CYS A 15 -14.52 -9.76 38.74
C CYS A 15 -15.62 -9.17 37.84
N GLY A 16 -15.82 -9.78 36.67
CA GLY A 16 -17.14 -9.85 36.05
C GLY A 16 -17.36 -9.07 34.76
N PHE A 17 -16.74 -9.50 33.64
CA PHE A 17 -17.48 -9.48 32.39
C PHE A 17 -18.15 -10.85 32.23
N THR A 18 -19.48 -10.80 32.28
CA THR A 18 -20.37 -11.94 32.10
C THR A 18 -20.23 -12.50 30.69
N SER A 19 -20.01 -13.81 30.66
CA SER A 19 -20.16 -14.71 29.52
C SER A 19 -21.44 -14.44 28.71
N CYS A 20 -21.34 -14.56 27.39
CA CYS A 20 -22.37 -15.27 26.64
C CYS A 20 -21.69 -16.13 25.56
N SER A 21 -21.91 -17.42 25.72
CA SER A 21 -21.41 -18.55 24.95
C SER A 21 -21.65 -18.41 23.45
N ASP A 22 -20.69 -18.88 22.67
CA ASP A 22 -20.89 -20.02 21.77
C ASP A 22 -19.53 -20.58 21.35
N GLU A 23 -19.19 -21.76 21.86
CA GLU A 23 -18.32 -22.72 21.16
C GLU A 23 -19.24 -23.90 20.80
N PRO A 24 -19.12 -24.49 19.60
CA PRO A 24 -18.11 -25.54 19.49
C PRO A 24 -17.50 -25.70 18.08
N LYS A 25 -16.19 -25.86 18.03
CA LYS A 25 -15.48 -27.05 17.51
C LYS A 25 -14.09 -26.68 17.01
N SER A 26 -13.11 -27.09 17.79
CA SER A 26 -11.85 -27.60 17.27
C SER A 26 -12.11 -28.80 16.38
N THR A 27 -11.76 -28.72 15.11
CA THR A 27 -11.28 -29.85 14.30
C THR A 27 -10.37 -29.29 13.22
N ASP A 28 -9.23 -29.96 13.09
CA ASP A 28 -8.25 -29.90 12.02
C ASP A 28 -8.79 -29.64 10.60
N GLU A 29 -7.83 -29.27 9.75
CA GLU A 29 -7.81 -29.37 8.29
C GLU A 29 -8.37 -28.21 7.43
N SER A 30 -7.47 -27.76 6.55
CA SER A 30 -7.66 -27.02 5.30
C SER A 30 -7.95 -25.52 5.38
N ASN A 31 -6.89 -24.71 5.42
CA ASN A 31 -6.97 -23.30 5.02
C ASN A 31 -5.82 -22.93 4.09
N ASP A 32 -5.77 -23.62 2.94
CA ASP A 32 -4.77 -23.37 1.89
C ASP A 32 -5.43 -22.96 0.56
N ILE A 33 -6.58 -22.28 0.63
CA ILE A 33 -7.35 -21.87 -0.57
C ILE A 33 -7.69 -20.38 -0.60
N ASN A 34 -7.36 -19.63 0.45
CA ASN A 34 -7.75 -18.22 0.57
C ASN A 34 -6.56 -17.23 0.47
N THR A 35 -5.33 -17.65 0.69
CA THR A 35 -4.16 -16.74 0.66
C THR A 35 -3.83 -16.31 -0.77
N GLU A 36 -3.80 -17.25 -1.73
CA GLU A 36 -3.54 -16.94 -3.14
C GLU A 36 -4.65 -16.09 -3.76
N LYS A 37 -5.92 -16.34 -3.40
CA LYS A 37 -7.05 -15.55 -3.89
C LYS A 37 -7.08 -14.13 -3.32
N LEU A 38 -6.59 -13.95 -2.09
CA LEU A 38 -6.49 -12.64 -1.45
C LEU A 38 -5.29 -11.83 -1.99
N GLN A 39 -4.13 -12.48 -2.16
CA GLN A 39 -2.95 -11.89 -2.78
C GLN A 39 -3.19 -11.53 -4.26
N SER A 40 -3.89 -12.40 -5.01
CA SER A 40 -4.30 -12.13 -6.39
C SER A 40 -5.35 -11.02 -6.51
N LYS A 41 -6.18 -10.80 -5.49
CA LYS A 41 -7.09 -9.65 -5.46
C LYS A 41 -6.32 -8.35 -5.22
N ASP A 42 -5.40 -8.33 -4.24
CA ASP A 42 -4.60 -7.15 -3.93
C ASP A 42 -3.73 -6.72 -5.12
N ILE A 43 -3.05 -7.67 -5.78
CA ILE A 43 -2.26 -7.35 -6.98
C ILE A 43 -3.11 -6.80 -8.13
N ASN A 44 -4.34 -7.31 -8.35
CA ASN A 44 -5.23 -6.79 -9.40
C ASN A 44 -5.71 -5.36 -9.11
N ASP A 45 -5.99 -5.06 -7.83
CA ASP A 45 -6.33 -3.71 -7.38
C ASP A 45 -5.12 -2.76 -7.61
N GLN A 46 -3.89 -3.20 -7.30
CA GLN A 46 -2.68 -2.39 -7.55
C GLN A 46 -2.35 -2.19 -9.04
N ILE A 47 -2.51 -3.23 -9.88
CA ILE A 47 -2.39 -3.11 -11.35
C ILE A 47 -3.37 -2.06 -11.86
N THR A 48 -4.62 -2.08 -11.37
CA THR A 48 -5.66 -1.13 -11.75
C THR A 48 -5.31 0.29 -11.32
N ASN A 49 -4.81 0.48 -10.10
CA ASN A 49 -4.42 1.79 -9.58
C ASN A 49 -3.26 2.38 -10.38
N PHE A 50 -2.21 1.59 -10.63
CA PHE A 50 -1.07 2.03 -11.43
C PHE A 50 -1.48 2.35 -12.87
N LYS A 51 -2.34 1.53 -13.50
CA LYS A 51 -2.91 1.81 -14.83
C LYS A 51 -3.71 3.10 -14.87
N LYS A 52 -4.49 3.41 -13.83
CA LYS A 52 -5.23 4.68 -13.73
C LYS A 52 -4.27 5.87 -13.63
N ALA A 53 -3.21 5.75 -12.83
CA ALA A 53 -2.18 6.80 -12.73
C ALA A 53 -1.48 7.03 -14.08
N LEU A 54 -1.09 5.97 -14.79
CA LEU A 54 -0.54 6.07 -16.14
C LEU A 54 -1.50 6.73 -17.13
N LYS A 55 -2.80 6.42 -17.07
CA LYS A 55 -3.79 7.10 -17.92
C LYS A 55 -3.93 8.57 -17.57
N TRP A 56 -3.94 8.90 -16.29
CA TRP A 56 -4.12 10.27 -15.80
C TRP A 56 -2.98 11.18 -16.28
N ILE A 57 -1.72 10.77 -16.14
CA ILE A 57 -0.58 11.58 -16.61
C ILE A 57 -0.57 11.77 -18.13
N ASN A 58 -1.28 10.90 -18.86
CA ASN A 58 -1.36 10.95 -20.32
C ASN A 58 -2.51 11.83 -20.83
N LEU A 59 -3.40 12.30 -19.95
CA LEU A 59 -4.46 13.23 -20.33
C LEU A 59 -3.87 14.53 -20.89
N PRO A 60 -4.47 15.14 -21.93
CA PRO A 60 -3.93 16.35 -22.56
C PRO A 60 -3.65 17.49 -21.57
N GLU A 61 -4.49 17.66 -20.56
CA GLU A 61 -4.33 18.68 -19.51
C GLU A 61 -3.16 18.42 -18.55
N ASN A 62 -2.65 17.19 -18.48
CA ASN A 62 -1.54 16.80 -17.61
C ASN A 62 -0.23 16.61 -18.37
N GLN A 63 -0.26 16.83 -19.69
CA GLN A 63 0.93 16.82 -20.52
C GLN A 63 1.75 18.09 -20.29
N PRO A 64 3.09 18.00 -20.26
CA PRO A 64 3.94 19.19 -20.21
C PRO A 64 3.65 20.13 -21.39
N THR A 65 3.58 21.43 -21.11
CA THR A 65 3.49 22.52 -22.09
C THR A 65 4.72 22.55 -23.00
N ALA A 66 4.66 23.31 -24.10
CA ALA A 66 5.80 23.41 -25.03
C ALA A 66 7.06 23.94 -24.33
N GLU A 67 6.90 24.93 -23.46
CA GLU A 67 7.96 25.54 -22.67
C GLU A 67 8.54 24.54 -21.65
N GLU A 68 7.69 23.80 -20.94
CA GLU A 68 8.14 22.77 -20.01
C GLU A 68 8.87 21.63 -20.72
N ARG A 69 8.45 21.24 -21.93
CA ARG A 69 9.14 20.21 -22.73
C ARG A 69 10.54 20.65 -23.14
N LEU A 70 10.79 21.94 -23.36
CA LEU A 70 12.14 22.43 -23.68
C LEU A 70 13.10 22.27 -22.51
N VAL A 71 12.58 22.32 -21.27
CA VAL A 71 13.38 22.18 -20.04
C VAL A 71 13.49 20.71 -19.62
N LEU A 72 12.38 19.99 -19.60
CA LEU A 72 12.28 18.60 -19.12
C LEU A 72 12.76 17.57 -20.17
N GLY A 73 12.75 17.93 -21.45
CA GLY A 73 13.02 17.00 -22.53
C GLY A 73 12.02 15.84 -22.54
N SER A 74 12.53 14.61 -22.41
CA SER A 74 11.73 13.40 -22.34
C SER A 74 11.34 12.98 -20.91
N GLU A 75 11.77 13.73 -19.89
CA GLU A 75 11.42 13.40 -18.51
C GLU A 75 9.98 13.77 -18.17
N LEU A 76 9.43 13.04 -17.19
CA LEU A 76 8.17 13.41 -16.56
C LEU A 76 8.35 14.68 -15.73
N SER A 77 7.31 15.52 -15.69
CA SER A 77 7.25 16.63 -14.75
C SER A 77 7.23 16.11 -13.30
N ASP A 78 7.70 16.91 -12.34
CA ASP A 78 7.66 16.56 -10.92
C ASP A 78 6.26 16.19 -10.43
N GLY A 79 5.25 16.92 -10.94
CA GLY A 79 3.85 16.62 -10.66
C GLY A 79 3.42 15.24 -11.12
N ASN A 80 3.85 14.82 -12.31
CA ASN A 80 3.56 13.48 -12.85
C ASN A 80 4.37 12.40 -12.11
N LYS A 81 5.63 12.67 -11.76
CA LYS A 81 6.45 11.78 -10.93
C LYS A 81 5.78 11.52 -9.57
N GLU A 82 5.25 12.55 -8.92
CA GLU A 82 4.52 12.42 -7.65
C GLU A 82 3.27 11.52 -7.76
N ARG A 83 2.50 11.65 -8.85
CA ARG A 83 1.28 10.84 -9.05
C ARG A 83 1.58 9.37 -9.32
N LEU A 84 2.74 9.07 -9.90
CA LEU A 84 3.15 7.70 -10.18
C LEU A 84 3.83 7.02 -8.99
N TYR A 85 4.49 7.78 -8.11
CA TYR A 85 5.37 7.23 -7.10
C TYR A 85 4.68 6.25 -6.14
N ALA A 86 3.58 6.66 -5.50
CA ALA A 86 2.88 5.81 -4.54
C ALA A 86 2.26 4.57 -5.21
N PRO A 87 1.50 4.68 -6.33
CA PRO A 87 0.98 3.51 -7.03
C PRO A 87 2.07 2.56 -7.55
N ALA A 88 3.23 3.10 -7.98
CA ALA A 88 4.37 2.27 -8.38
C ALA A 88 4.92 1.47 -7.20
N LYS A 89 5.12 2.13 -6.05
CA LYS A 89 5.61 1.50 -4.83
C LYS A 89 4.65 0.39 -4.35
N GLU A 90 3.35 0.68 -4.28
CA GLU A 90 2.32 -0.29 -3.89
C GLU A 90 2.31 -1.51 -4.81
N LEU A 91 2.39 -1.30 -6.14
CA LEU A 91 2.44 -2.39 -7.11
C LEU A 91 3.68 -3.29 -6.93
N ILE A 92 4.85 -2.68 -6.67
CA ILE A 92 6.10 -3.43 -6.44
C ILE A 92 5.98 -4.33 -5.20
N TYR A 93 5.43 -3.81 -4.10
CA TYR A 93 5.23 -4.62 -2.90
C TYR A 93 4.18 -5.71 -3.09
N ALA A 94 3.07 -5.39 -3.75
CA ALA A 94 2.04 -6.37 -4.05
C ALA A 94 2.54 -7.50 -4.97
N SER A 95 3.59 -7.27 -5.77
CA SER A 95 4.23 -8.34 -6.55
C SER A 95 5.11 -9.28 -5.72
N GLY A 96 5.16 -9.10 -4.39
CA GLY A 96 5.93 -9.93 -3.47
C GLY A 96 7.38 -9.52 -3.29
N MET A 97 7.77 -8.30 -3.72
CA MET A 97 9.14 -7.80 -3.50
C MET A 97 9.36 -7.44 -2.03
N ASP A 98 10.46 -7.91 -1.45
CA ASP A 98 10.87 -7.54 -0.10
C ASP A 98 11.58 -6.17 -0.02
N ASP A 99 11.67 -5.62 1.19
CA ASP A 99 12.27 -4.31 1.43
C ASP A 99 13.76 -4.24 1.07
N ALA A 100 14.51 -5.33 1.26
CA ALA A 100 15.95 -5.36 0.98
C ALA A 100 16.21 -5.25 -0.52
N THR A 101 15.45 -6.00 -1.32
CA THR A 101 15.49 -5.97 -2.78
C THR A 101 14.99 -4.63 -3.30
N PHE A 102 13.88 -4.12 -2.74
CA PHE A 102 13.37 -2.79 -3.09
C PHE A 102 14.41 -1.70 -2.86
N LEU A 103 15.07 -1.68 -1.69
CA LEU A 103 16.11 -0.71 -1.36
C LEU A 103 17.32 -0.86 -2.28
N ALA A 104 17.78 -2.09 -2.54
CA ALA A 104 18.93 -2.34 -3.41
C ALA A 104 18.70 -1.85 -4.85
N LEU A 105 17.48 -2.00 -5.37
CA LEU A 105 17.14 -1.61 -6.74
C LEU A 105 16.81 -0.13 -6.89
N THR A 106 16.24 0.49 -5.85
CA THR A 106 15.69 1.84 -5.97
C THR A 106 16.47 2.89 -5.20
N ASN A 107 17.17 2.52 -4.13
CA ASN A 107 17.77 3.45 -3.18
C ASN A 107 16.79 4.55 -2.71
N HIS A 108 15.48 4.25 -2.70
CA HIS A 108 14.38 5.21 -2.49
C HIS A 108 14.34 6.39 -3.49
N GLU A 109 15.10 6.35 -4.58
CA GLU A 109 15.05 7.38 -5.61
C GLU A 109 13.75 7.27 -6.41
N ARG A 110 13.01 8.37 -6.46
CA ARG A 110 11.68 8.46 -7.07
C ARG A 110 11.64 7.88 -8.50
N ASP A 111 12.58 8.27 -9.34
CA ASP A 111 12.64 7.83 -10.74
C ASP A 111 12.93 6.34 -10.85
N LYS A 112 13.78 5.79 -9.97
CA LYS A 112 14.04 4.34 -9.93
C LYS A 112 12.81 3.56 -9.48
N VAL A 113 12.06 4.06 -8.50
CA VAL A 113 10.79 3.44 -8.06
C VAL A 113 9.76 3.43 -9.19
N ILE A 114 9.56 4.55 -9.88
CA ILE A 114 8.60 4.63 -11.00
C ILE A 114 9.00 3.70 -12.14
N ASN A 115 10.29 3.70 -12.52
CA ASN A 115 10.80 2.82 -13.57
C ASN A 115 10.66 1.33 -13.21
N LEU A 116 10.93 0.97 -11.95
CA LEU A 116 10.75 -0.41 -11.47
C LEU A 116 9.27 -0.81 -11.47
N GLY A 117 8.38 0.08 -10.99
CA GLY A 117 6.94 -0.16 -10.98
C GLY A 117 6.38 -0.37 -12.40
N PHE A 118 6.88 0.39 -13.38
CA PHE A 118 6.51 0.18 -14.78
C PHE A 118 6.98 -1.19 -15.32
N LYS A 119 8.21 -1.63 -14.98
CA LYS A 119 8.71 -2.96 -15.36
C LYS A 119 7.85 -4.08 -14.75
N VAL A 120 7.51 -3.96 -13.47
CA VAL A 120 6.63 -4.91 -12.77
C VAL A 120 5.25 -4.94 -13.44
N TYR A 121 4.65 -3.77 -13.70
CA TYR A 121 3.37 -3.66 -14.39
C TYR A 121 3.37 -4.39 -15.75
N VAL A 122 4.37 -4.12 -16.60
CA VAL A 122 4.49 -4.74 -17.92
C VAL A 122 4.66 -6.27 -17.80
N SER A 123 5.44 -6.73 -16.82
CA SER A 123 5.60 -8.17 -16.56
C SER A 123 4.26 -8.82 -16.16
N LEU A 124 3.50 -8.19 -15.27
CA LEU A 124 2.23 -8.72 -14.77
C LEU A 124 1.15 -8.80 -15.84
N ILE A 125 1.09 -7.83 -16.78
CA ILE A 125 0.07 -7.82 -17.84
C ILE A 125 0.43 -8.72 -19.03
N ASN A 126 1.71 -9.04 -19.23
CA ASN A 126 2.16 -9.88 -20.33
C ASN A 126 2.25 -11.37 -19.97
N ASN A 127 2.26 -11.70 -18.67
CA ASN A 127 2.32 -13.07 -18.16
C ASN A 127 0.95 -13.58 -17.66
N ASN A 128 -0.12 -12.79 -17.78
CA ASN A 128 -1.52 -13.20 -17.56
C ASN A 128 -2.20 -13.50 -18.89
#